data_AF-A0AAJ4BNY1-F1
#
_entry.id   AF-A0AAJ4BNY1-F1
#
_cell.length_a   1.000
_cell.length_b   1.000
_cell.length_c   1.000
_cell.angle_alpha   90.00
_cell.angle_beta   90.00
_cell.angle_gamma   90.00
#
_symmetry.space_group_name_H-M   'P 1'
#
loop_
_entity.id
_entity.type
_entity.pdbx_description
1 polymer ?
#
loop_
_entity_poly.entity_id
_entity_poly.type
_entity_poly.pdbx_seq_one_letter_code
_entity_poly.pdbx_strand_id
1 'polypeptide(L)'
;MSSLAVSTTVDQQIVLHQFTPRHSVQARALLGWSREDLARHAGVGVDAIQRFESHHEVDDAIRIALAFRLEHEGLVFFPGFAPGWGMSGRRSQASQAGAEPGRRSLIARLLGATSSNTPHPNGA
;
A
#
# COMPACT_ATOMS: atom_id res chain seq x y z
N MET A 1 -25.80 -2.22 28.35
CA MET A 1 -25.40 -2.66 26.99
C MET A 1 -25.24 -1.42 26.11
N SER A 2 -24.20 -0.62 26.40
CA SER A 2 -24.02 0.70 25.78
C SER A 2 -22.52 0.94 25.65
N SER A 3 -21.91 0.58 24.51
CA SER A 3 -20.53 1.01 24.20
C SER A 3 -20.06 0.76 22.76
N LEU A 4 -20.85 0.08 21.91
CA LEU A 4 -20.47 -0.15 20.51
C LEU A 4 -20.93 0.98 19.57
N ALA A 5 -22.14 1.51 19.76
CA ALA A 5 -22.69 2.53 18.86
C ALA A 5 -21.94 3.89 18.93
N VAL A 6 -21.42 4.26 20.10
CA VAL A 6 -20.70 5.54 20.27
C VAL A 6 -19.30 5.48 19.65
N SER A 7 -18.61 4.35 19.79
CA SER A 7 -17.27 4.14 19.21
C SER A 7 -17.31 4.14 17.69
N THR A 8 -18.29 3.49 17.07
CA THR A 8 -18.45 3.47 15.60
C THR A 8 -18.71 4.87 15.03
N THR A 9 -19.54 5.68 15.69
CA THR A 9 -19.87 7.03 15.19
C THR A 9 -18.68 7.99 15.32
N VAL A 10 -17.94 7.93 16.43
CA VAL A 10 -16.73 8.75 16.64
C VAL A 10 -15.63 8.36 15.67
N ASP A 11 -15.40 7.07 15.46
CA ASP A 11 -14.44 6.55 14.48
C ASP A 11 -14.79 7.01 13.05
N GLN A 12 -16.07 6.92 12.67
CA GLN A 12 -16.57 7.42 11.39
C GLN A 12 -16.41 8.94 11.21
N GLN A 13 -16.67 9.73 12.25
CA GLN A 13 -16.46 11.19 12.20
C GLN A 13 -14.98 11.56 12.09
N ILE A 14 -14.10 10.85 12.82
CA ILE A 14 -12.65 11.04 12.73
C ILE A 14 -12.16 10.73 11.31
N VAL A 15 -12.66 9.65 10.70
CA VAL A 15 -12.37 9.28 9.31
C VAL A 15 -12.87 10.36 8.33
N LEU A 16 -14.08 10.87 8.51
CA LEU A 16 -14.67 11.90 7.64
C LEU A 16 -13.93 13.24 7.67
N HIS A 17 -13.45 13.70 8.83
CA HIS A 17 -12.75 14.98 8.93
C HIS A 17 -11.30 14.91 8.45
N GLN A 18 -10.70 13.72 8.43
CA GLN A 18 -9.31 13.53 8.01
C GLN A 18 -9.19 13.06 6.56
N PHE A 19 -10.21 12.41 6.00
CA PHE A 19 -10.21 11.94 4.62
C PHE A 19 -10.61 13.03 3.62
N THR A 20 -9.69 13.36 2.71
CA THR A 20 -9.81 14.47 1.75
C THR A 20 -9.80 13.95 0.30
N PRO A 21 -10.27 14.75 -0.68
CA PRO A 21 -10.15 14.42 -2.10
C PRO A 21 -8.72 14.06 -2.52
N ARG A 22 -7.73 14.80 -2.00
CA ARG A 22 -6.31 14.57 -2.26
C ARG A 22 -5.85 13.21 -1.73
N HIS A 23 -6.33 12.80 -0.56
CA HIS A 23 -6.06 11.47 0.00
C HIS A 23 -6.57 10.36 -0.91
N SER A 24 -7.79 10.47 -1.47
CA SER A 24 -8.32 9.47 -2.42
C SER A 24 -7.41 9.29 -3.63
N VAL A 25 -6.99 10.40 -4.26
CA VAL A 25 -6.11 10.37 -5.44
C VAL A 25 -4.76 9.73 -5.10
N GLN A 26 -4.15 10.13 -3.99
CA GLN A 26 -2.84 9.64 -3.57
C GLN A 26 -2.89 8.16 -3.16
N ALA A 27 -3.94 7.74 -2.45
CA ALA A 27 -4.15 6.36 -2.04
C ALA A 27 -4.30 5.43 -3.24
N ARG A 28 -5.11 5.81 -4.24
CA ARG A 28 -5.20 5.04 -5.49
C ARG A 28 -3.87 4.93 -6.19
N ALA A 29 -3.09 6.01 -6.26
CA ALA A 29 -1.77 5.98 -6.86
C ALA A 29 -0.82 5.01 -6.13
N LEU A 30 -0.87 4.95 -4.80
CA LEU A 30 -0.09 4.00 -3.99
C LEU A 30 -0.51 2.55 -4.22
N LEU A 31 -1.79 2.30 -4.46
CA LEU A 31 -2.36 0.98 -4.72
C LEU A 31 -2.28 0.55 -6.20
N GLY A 32 -1.89 1.47 -7.10
CA GLY A 32 -1.97 1.25 -8.54
C GLY A 32 -3.40 1.12 -9.07
N TRP A 33 -4.39 1.66 -8.35
CA TRP A 33 -5.81 1.52 -8.69
C TRP A 33 -6.30 2.62 -9.62
N SER A 34 -7.09 2.22 -10.62
CA SER A 34 -7.92 3.15 -11.39
C SER A 34 -9.10 3.66 -10.55
N ARG A 35 -9.85 4.62 -11.07
CA ARG A 35 -11.04 5.13 -10.39
C ARG A 35 -12.16 4.08 -10.39
N GLU A 36 -12.20 3.27 -11.44
CA GLU A 36 -13.09 2.13 -11.65
C GLU A 36 -12.79 1.00 -10.66
N ASP A 37 -11.51 0.76 -10.34
CA ASP A 37 -11.13 -0.23 -9.33
C ASP A 37 -11.59 0.21 -7.94
N LEU A 38 -11.36 1.48 -7.58
CA LEU A 38 -11.84 2.01 -6.31
C LEU A 38 -13.37 1.96 -6.22
N ALA A 39 -14.07 2.31 -7.30
CA ALA A 39 -15.53 2.21 -7.39
C ALA A 39 -16.01 0.78 -7.09
N ARG A 40 -15.39 -0.20 -7.76
CA ARG A 40 -15.71 -1.63 -7.58
C ARG A 40 -15.44 -2.11 -6.15
N HIS A 41 -14.31 -1.72 -5.58
CA HIS A 41 -13.91 -2.14 -4.23
C HIS A 41 -14.76 -1.47 -3.14
N ALA A 42 -15.12 -0.20 -3.31
CA ALA A 42 -15.90 0.56 -2.33
C ALA A 42 -17.42 0.43 -2.53
N GLY A 43 -17.89 -0.17 -3.63
CA GLY A 43 -19.32 -0.32 -3.93
C GLY A 43 -20.02 1.00 -4.27
N VAL A 44 -19.30 1.96 -4.84
CA VAL A 44 -19.83 3.29 -5.19
C VAL A 44 -19.71 3.55 -6.69
N GLY A 45 -20.45 4.53 -7.21
CA GLY A 45 -20.37 4.93 -8.61
C GLY A 45 -19.06 5.66 -8.96
N VAL A 46 -18.52 5.42 -10.15
CA VAL A 46 -17.29 6.07 -10.65
C VAL A 46 -17.46 7.59 -10.70
N ASP A 47 -18.64 8.07 -11.12
CA ASP A 47 -18.99 9.51 -11.16
C ASP A 47 -18.97 10.17 -9.78
N ALA A 48 -19.28 9.41 -8.72
CA ALA A 48 -19.23 9.92 -7.36
C ALA A 48 -17.79 10.10 -6.90
N ILE A 49 -16.90 9.16 -7.23
CA ILE A 49 -15.47 9.31 -6.94
C ILE A 49 -14.88 10.46 -7.76
N GLN A 50 -15.25 10.60 -9.02
CA GLN A 50 -14.77 11.71 -9.85
C GLN A 50 -15.20 13.05 -9.26
N ARG A 51 -16.47 13.20 -8.89
CA ARG A 51 -16.97 14.41 -8.20
C ARG A 51 -16.21 14.69 -6.92
N PHE A 52 -16.05 13.68 -6.06
CA PHE A 52 -15.30 13.81 -4.81
C PHE A 52 -13.86 14.29 -5.05
N GLU A 53 -13.13 13.63 -5.95
CA GLU A 53 -11.74 13.96 -6.26
C GLU A 53 -11.58 15.33 -6.95
N SER A 54 -12.61 15.79 -7.66
CA SER A 54 -12.71 17.13 -8.23
C SER A 54 -13.15 18.20 -7.23
N HIS A 55 -13.21 17.89 -5.93
CA HIS A 55 -13.63 18.79 -4.85
C HIS A 55 -15.10 19.24 -4.92
N HIS A 56 -15.95 18.48 -5.63
CA HIS A 56 -17.39 18.67 -5.54
C HIS A 56 -17.94 17.98 -4.29
N GLU A 57 -19.04 18.52 -3.78
CA GLU A 57 -19.78 17.94 -2.67
C GLU A 57 -20.36 16.57 -3.08
N VAL A 58 -20.20 15.59 -2.19
CA VAL A 58 -20.72 14.24 -2.31
C VAL A 58 -21.28 13.82 -0.97
N ASP A 59 -22.20 12.86 -0.98
CA ASP A 59 -22.79 12.33 0.25
C ASP A 59 -21.71 11.76 1.19
N ASP A 60 -21.86 12.00 2.49
CA ASP A 60 -20.92 11.53 3.50
C ASP A 60 -20.81 10.00 3.50
N ALA A 61 -21.86 9.27 3.15
CA ALA A 61 -21.81 7.81 3.01
C ALA A 61 -20.80 7.36 1.96
N ILE A 62 -20.65 8.13 0.87
CA ILE A 62 -19.65 7.85 -0.18
C ILE A 62 -18.25 8.10 0.38
N ARG A 63 -18.05 9.20 1.10
CA ARG A 63 -16.75 9.53 1.71
C ARG A 63 -16.33 8.47 2.73
N ILE A 64 -17.27 8.02 3.56
CA ILE A 64 -17.08 6.94 4.53
C ILE A 64 -16.69 5.64 3.81
N ALA A 65 -17.43 5.24 2.77
CA ALA A 65 -17.17 4.01 2.03
C ALA A 65 -15.78 4.00 1.39
N LEU A 66 -15.36 5.13 0.81
CA LEU A 66 -14.02 5.28 0.23
C LEU A 66 -12.93 5.18 1.29
N ALA A 67 -13.08 5.89 2.40
CA ALA A 67 -12.07 5.93 3.44
C ALA A 67 -11.88 4.55 4.09
N PHE A 68 -12.97 3.87 4.48
CA PHE A 68 -12.89 2.51 5.04
C PHE A 68 -12.29 1.52 4.07
N ARG A 69 -12.63 1.61 2.77
CA ARG A 69 -12.07 0.66 1.80
C ARG A 69 -10.57 0.81 1.65
N LEU A 70 -10.07 2.03 1.66
CA LEU A 70 -8.64 2.31 1.56
C LEU A 70 -7.91 1.97 2.87
N GLU A 71 -8.53 2.19 4.02
CA GLU A 71 -8.00 1.78 5.32
C GLU A 71 -7.91 0.25 5.44
N HIS A 72 -8.86 -0.49 4.87
CA HIS A 72 -8.81 -1.95 4.81
C HIS A 72 -7.60 -2.46 4.00
N GLU A 73 -7.07 -1.69 3.05
CA GLU A 73 -5.80 -2.00 2.38
C GLU A 73 -4.57 -1.75 3.28
N GLY A 74 -4.77 -1.17 4.47
CA GLY A 74 -3.73 -0.84 5.44
C GLY A 74 -3.19 0.58 5.30
N LEU A 75 -3.91 1.45 4.58
CA LEU A 75 -3.57 2.87 4.49
C LEU A 75 -4.07 3.63 5.72
N VAL A 76 -3.30 4.64 6.13
CA VAL A 76 -3.66 5.56 7.21
C VAL A 76 -3.62 6.99 6.68
N PHE A 77 -4.57 7.81 7.13
CA PHE A 77 -4.73 9.19 6.68
C PHE A 77 -4.45 10.15 7.83
N PHE A 78 -3.57 11.12 7.58
CA PHE A 78 -3.27 12.19 8.53
C PHE A 78 -3.53 13.55 7.88
N PRO A 79 -4.24 14.47 8.55
CA PRO A 79 -4.49 15.80 8.01
C PRO A 79 -3.19 16.50 7.60
N GLY A 80 -3.14 16.98 6.35
CA GLY A 80 -2.00 17.72 5.82
C GLY A 80 -0.84 16.87 5.29
N PHE A 81 -0.93 15.54 5.34
CA PHE A 81 0.10 14.63 4.83
C PHE A 81 -0.44 13.75 3.70
N ALA A 82 0.44 13.14 2.90
CA ALA A 82 -0.01 12.09 1.97
C ALA A 82 -0.39 10.82 2.77
N PRO A 83 -1.27 9.95 2.24
CA PRO A 83 -1.59 8.67 2.86
C PRO A 83 -0.31 7.85 3.10
N GLY A 84 -0.21 7.24 4.28
CA GLY A 84 0.89 6.37 4.66
C GLY A 84 0.45 4.91 4.77
N TRP A 85 1.40 3.98 4.70
CA TRP A 85 1.16 2.60 5.11
C TRP A 85 1.19 2.52 6.63
N GLY A 86 0.14 2.00 7.25
CA GLY A 86 0.11 1.74 8.69
C GLY A 86 1.23 0.77 9.10
N MET A 87 1.55 0.75 10.40
CA MET A 87 2.65 -0.08 10.95
C MET A 87 2.50 -1.60 10.71
N SER A 88 1.30 -2.07 10.30
CA SER A 88 1.02 -3.46 9.93
C SER A 88 1.06 -3.74 8.41
N GLY A 89 1.13 -2.69 7.56
CA GLY A 89 1.05 -2.79 6.09
C GLY A 89 2.26 -3.48 5.41
N ARG A 90 3.30 -3.85 6.17
CA ARG A 90 4.45 -4.61 5.65
C ARG A 90 4.14 -6.08 5.31
N ARG A 91 2.92 -6.57 5.48
CA ARG A 91 2.61 -8.00 5.20
C ARG A 91 2.15 -8.30 3.77
N SER A 92 1.67 -7.32 3.00
CA SER A 92 1.02 -7.63 1.71
C SER A 92 1.84 -7.32 0.45
N GLN A 93 2.83 -6.41 0.51
CA GLN A 93 3.70 -6.14 -0.65
C GLN A 93 4.93 -7.07 -0.74
N ALA A 94 5.32 -7.75 0.35
CA ALA A 94 6.44 -8.67 0.32
C ALA A 94 6.14 -10.00 -0.42
N SER A 95 4.88 -10.25 -0.81
CA SER A 95 4.44 -11.52 -1.39
C SER A 95 4.05 -11.44 -2.87
N GLN A 96 4.12 -10.28 -3.53
CA GLN A 96 3.80 -10.13 -4.97
C GLN A 96 4.86 -9.40 -5.80
N ALA A 97 6.08 -9.21 -5.30
CA ALA A 97 7.24 -8.94 -6.15
C ALA A 97 7.87 -10.27 -6.60
N GLY A 98 7.12 -11.05 -7.37
CA GLY A 98 7.66 -12.14 -8.19
C GLY A 98 8.42 -11.57 -9.38
N ALA A 99 9.57 -10.97 -9.13
CA ALA A 99 10.54 -10.60 -10.15
C ALA A 99 11.94 -10.90 -9.60
N GLU A 100 12.40 -12.12 -9.89
CA GLU A 100 13.79 -12.59 -9.88
C GLU A 100 14.83 -11.56 -9.37
N PRO A 101 15.35 -11.69 -8.14
CA PRO A 101 16.60 -11.08 -7.76
C PRO A 101 17.76 -11.94 -8.29
N GLY A 102 17.86 -12.04 -9.61
CA GLY A 102 19.06 -12.48 -10.32
C GLY A 102 20.15 -11.42 -10.26
N ARG A 103 20.52 -10.97 -9.05
CA ARG A 103 21.71 -10.13 -8.82
C ARG A 103 22.63 -10.82 -7.83
N ARG A 104 23.46 -11.67 -8.44
CA ARG A 104 24.74 -12.18 -7.98
C ARG A 104 25.32 -11.34 -6.85
N SER A 105 25.25 -11.90 -5.66
CA SER A 105 25.87 -11.40 -4.45
C SER A 105 27.38 -11.22 -4.66
N LEU A 106 27.83 -9.97 -4.73
CA LEU A 106 29.25 -9.58 -4.84
C LEU A 106 30.11 -10.00 -3.62
N ILE A 107 29.47 -10.49 -2.55
CA ILE A 107 30.12 -10.90 -1.30
C ILE A 107 30.47 -12.41 -1.26
N ALA A 108 30.14 -13.20 -2.29
CA ALA A 108 30.51 -14.61 -2.37
C ALA A 108 31.88 -14.88 -3.04
N ARG A 109 32.67 -13.85 -3.37
CA ARG A 109 33.94 -14.00 -4.12
C ARG A 109 35.20 -13.98 -3.27
N LEU A 110 35.09 -13.89 -1.93
CA LEU A 110 36.28 -13.72 -1.08
C LEU A 110 36.47 -14.79 0.01
N LEU A 111 35.92 -15.99 -0.15
CA LEU A 111 36.24 -17.08 0.78
C LEU A 111 36.16 -18.44 0.09
N GLY A 112 37.31 -18.95 -0.34
CA GLY A 112 37.46 -20.36 -0.69
C GLY A 112 38.26 -20.63 -1.96
N ALA A 113 39.59 -20.54 -1.88
CA ALA A 113 40.50 -21.41 -2.64
C ALA A 113 41.93 -21.27 -2.10
N THR A 114 42.16 -21.67 -0.85
CA THR A 114 43.48 -22.18 -0.45
C THR A 114 43.41 -23.70 -0.59
N SER A 115 43.98 -24.24 -1.66
CA SER A 115 44.32 -25.66 -1.73
C SER A 115 45.53 -25.83 -2.64
N SER A 116 46.64 -26.13 -2.00
CA SER A 116 47.88 -26.67 -2.52
C SER A 116 47.67 -27.84 -3.48
N ASN A 117 48.39 -27.85 -4.61
CA ASN A 117 48.78 -29.10 -5.27
C ASN A 117 50.05 -28.92 -6.13
N THR A 118 51.20 -29.33 -5.60
CA THR A 118 52.34 -29.87 -6.38
C THR A 118 52.02 -31.34 -6.75
N PRO A 119 52.71 -32.06 -7.67
CA PRO A 119 53.89 -31.75 -8.52
C PRO A 119 53.76 -32.14 -10.03
N HIS A 120 54.78 -31.77 -10.84
CA HIS A 120 55.42 -32.37 -12.06
C HIS A 120 54.89 -33.70 -12.71
N PRO A 121 55.27 -34.13 -13.97
CA PRO A 121 56.24 -33.62 -14.98
C PRO A 121 55.81 -33.71 -16.49
N ASN A 122 56.77 -33.39 -17.38
CA ASN A 122 57.00 -33.86 -18.78
C ASN A 122 56.53 -33.04 -19.99
N GLY A 123 57.53 -32.55 -20.74
CA GLY A 123 57.71 -32.93 -22.15
C GLY A 123 57.80 -31.82 -23.18
N ALA A 124 59.02 -31.33 -23.46
CA ALA A 124 59.61 -31.13 -24.81
C ALA A 124 60.99 -30.46 -24.69
#